data_AF-Q751U2-F1
#
_entry.id   AF-Q751U2-F1
#
_cell.length_a   1.000
_cell.length_b   1.000
_cell.length_c   1.000
_cell.angle_alpha   90.00
_cell.angle_beta   90.00
_cell.angle_gamma   90.00
#
_symmetry.space_group_name_H-M   'P 1'
#
loop_
_entity.id
_entity.type
_entity.pdbx_description
1 polymer ?
#
loop_
_entity_poly.entity_id
_entity_poly.type
_entity_poly.pdbx_seq_one_letter_code
_entity_poly.pdbx_strand_id
1 'polypeptide(L)'
;MQSVRQTVLFESEEAWRAGAEQNATAITVHARGGEVVQTRRTWAAAGGPRVRVTWSGGRTVSEVSPQLAAGLSVYVEGGAHVSRDFVQARGQAVFHSAQLELDAVRAWWPRELAVQPEALRWAECAYDIELGRQVRVDEYCALRAGETVALTAAAGGTDEAKVETGVFYPEISDGADVSLSGFRCTWLRDGSGRTDTCQKTLLMYKPAHVHMPEPAVGIELVQPVTLHPVIEVDLSSVSASGPACAHHVFLQLPAQLFVDKFQQPPELLFGEDDLELPEYKVEAWGSEVIYALEPGRVNRVQLHSRYARPGPGRRYEVVPLRPYVFEACDTGSADIAENPFYSKGMGFEAYFTADTVFKHRNSTRLNIPVPRGNSNDFPSIQYVTVLSILFSVLYISYCLFRRPVAASARASG
;
A
#
# COMPACT_ATOMS: atom_id res chain seq x y z
N MET A 1 27.97 0.24 -9.60
CA MET A 1 26.91 -0.69 -9.11
C MET A 1 27.61 -1.89 -8.51
N GLN A 2 27.15 -2.45 -7.39
CA GLN A 2 27.85 -3.56 -6.73
C GLN A 2 27.39 -4.93 -7.23
N SER A 3 26.07 -5.13 -7.29
CA SER A 3 25.52 -6.41 -7.74
C SER A 3 24.15 -6.23 -8.40
N VAL A 4 23.83 -7.15 -9.30
CA VAL A 4 22.53 -7.30 -9.94
C VAL A 4 22.14 -8.77 -9.85
N ARG A 5 20.99 -9.04 -9.23
CA ARG A 5 20.36 -10.37 -9.22
C ARG A 5 19.05 -10.30 -9.97
N GLN A 6 18.93 -11.12 -11.00
CA GLN A 6 17.69 -11.28 -11.76
C GLN A 6 17.12 -12.67 -11.46
N THR A 7 15.89 -12.72 -10.96
CA THR A 7 15.19 -13.96 -10.66
C THR A 7 13.92 -14.01 -11.49
N VAL A 8 13.74 -15.08 -12.26
CA VAL A 8 12.48 -15.34 -12.97
C VAL A 8 11.79 -16.51 -12.30
N LEU A 9 10.53 -16.31 -11.94
CA LEU A 9 9.67 -17.33 -11.39
C LEU A 9 8.62 -17.72 -12.43
N PHE A 10 8.65 -18.97 -12.85
CA PHE A 10 7.61 -19.63 -13.63
C PHE A 10 6.57 -20.25 -12.69
N GLU A 11 5.33 -20.39 -13.17
CA GLU A 11 4.24 -20.97 -12.37
C GLU A 11 4.39 -22.48 -12.13
N SER A 12 5.05 -23.19 -13.04
CA SER A 12 5.17 -24.66 -13.02
C SER A 12 6.44 -25.14 -13.69
N GLU A 13 6.79 -26.40 -13.44
CA GLU A 13 7.90 -27.08 -14.11
C GLU A 13 7.70 -27.15 -15.62
N GLU A 14 6.48 -27.44 -16.08
CA GLU A 14 6.15 -27.53 -17.51
C GLU A 14 6.35 -26.19 -18.22
N ALA A 15 5.90 -25.09 -17.60
CA ALA A 15 6.09 -23.75 -18.13
C ALA A 15 7.58 -23.38 -18.18
N TRP A 16 8.32 -23.70 -17.12
CA TRP A 16 9.76 -23.48 -17.03
C TRP A 16 10.53 -24.24 -18.12
N ARG A 17 10.29 -25.55 -18.28
CA ARG A 17 10.98 -26.37 -19.29
C ARG A 17 10.72 -25.90 -20.72
N ALA A 18 9.54 -25.35 -20.97
CA ALA A 18 9.14 -24.93 -22.31
C ALA A 18 9.39 -23.44 -22.60
N GLY A 19 9.72 -22.65 -21.57
CA GLY A 19 9.89 -21.19 -21.68
C GLY A 19 11.30 -20.69 -21.40
N ALA A 20 12.15 -21.46 -20.72
CA ALA A 20 13.51 -21.06 -20.40
C ALA A 20 14.52 -21.68 -21.38
N GLU A 21 15.19 -20.82 -22.16
CA GLU A 21 16.32 -21.20 -23.02
C GLU A 21 17.60 -20.52 -22.52
N GLN A 22 18.71 -21.26 -22.53
CA GLN A 22 19.99 -20.74 -22.10
C GLN A 22 21.03 -20.93 -23.20
N ASN A 23 21.83 -19.89 -23.45
CA ASN A 23 23.07 -19.98 -24.21
C ASN A 23 24.23 -19.36 -23.41
N ALA A 24 25.40 -19.23 -24.03
CA ALA A 24 26.61 -18.74 -23.36
C ALA A 24 26.57 -17.25 -22.99
N THR A 25 25.65 -16.45 -23.53
CA THR A 25 25.59 -14.98 -23.38
C THR A 25 24.23 -14.43 -22.93
N ALA A 26 23.19 -15.26 -22.94
CA ALA A 26 21.84 -14.87 -22.58
C ALA A 26 21.07 -16.06 -21.99
N ILE A 27 20.17 -15.75 -21.06
CA ILE A 27 19.05 -16.61 -20.70
C ILE A 27 17.79 -15.96 -21.26
N THR A 28 17.15 -16.63 -22.20
CA THR A 28 15.92 -16.17 -22.84
C THR A 28 14.73 -16.80 -22.13
N VAL A 29 13.77 -15.96 -21.77
CA VAL A 29 12.52 -16.37 -21.13
C VAL A 29 11.38 -16.03 -22.09
N HIS A 30 10.64 -17.06 -22.50
CA HIS A 30 9.40 -16.94 -23.28
C HIS A 30 8.21 -17.04 -22.32
N ALA A 31 7.61 -15.89 -22.00
CA ALA A 31 6.53 -15.80 -21.04
C ALA A 31 5.21 -16.33 -21.62
N ARG A 32 4.50 -17.12 -20.83
CA ARG A 32 3.16 -17.64 -21.13
C ARG A 32 2.06 -16.85 -20.42
N GLY A 33 2.45 -15.91 -19.56
CA GLY A 33 1.57 -15.10 -18.73
C GLY A 33 1.61 -15.62 -17.30
N GLY A 34 1.75 -14.71 -16.34
CA GLY A 34 1.83 -15.04 -14.91
C GLY A 34 3.25 -15.06 -14.35
N GLU A 35 4.27 -15.17 -15.21
CA GLU A 35 5.67 -15.16 -14.76
C GLU A 35 6.07 -13.81 -14.15
N VAL A 36 6.93 -13.89 -13.13
CA VAL A 36 7.41 -12.73 -12.39
C VAL A 36 8.92 -12.60 -12.55
N VAL A 37 9.37 -11.42 -12.97
CA VAL A 37 10.79 -11.05 -12.97
C VAL A 37 11.06 -10.14 -11.79
N GLN A 38 11.93 -10.60 -10.89
CA GLN A 38 12.48 -9.84 -9.78
C GLN A 38 13.90 -9.40 -10.15
N THR A 39 14.16 -8.10 -10.22
CA THR A 39 15.49 -7.55 -10.44
C THR A 39 15.94 -6.77 -9.21
N ARG A 40 16.88 -7.33 -8.44
CA ARG A 40 17.56 -6.65 -7.33
C ARG A 40 18.81 -5.98 -7.84
N ARG A 41 18.93 -4.68 -7.63
CA ARG A 41 20.15 -3.92 -7.87
C ARG A 41 20.65 -3.34 -6.55
N THR A 42 21.95 -3.44 -6.31
CA THR A 42 22.55 -2.92 -5.07
C THR A 42 23.72 -1.99 -5.34
N TRP A 43 23.82 -0.91 -4.56
CA TRP A 43 24.91 0.05 -4.60
C TRP A 43 25.36 0.39 -3.18
N ALA A 44 26.66 0.65 -3.01
CA ALA A 44 27.13 1.36 -1.83
C ALA A 44 26.63 2.81 -1.89
N ALA A 45 26.26 3.36 -0.74
CA ALA A 45 25.92 4.76 -0.59
C ALA A 45 26.65 5.33 0.62
N ALA A 46 26.78 6.67 0.67
CA ALA A 46 27.51 7.36 1.72
C ALA A 46 26.88 7.23 3.13
N GLY A 47 25.69 6.64 3.24
CA GLY A 47 24.92 6.56 4.47
C GLY A 47 23.78 7.58 4.49
N GLY A 48 23.10 7.66 5.63
CA GLY A 48 21.86 8.42 5.82
C GLY A 48 20.89 7.65 6.71
N PRO A 49 19.74 8.25 7.07
CA PRO A 49 18.67 7.51 7.72
C PRO A 49 18.22 6.36 6.82
N ARG A 50 17.78 5.24 7.40
CA ARG A 50 17.18 4.16 6.61
C ARG A 50 15.83 4.64 6.07
N VAL A 51 15.62 4.50 4.77
CA VAL A 51 14.35 4.83 4.10
C VAL A 51 13.88 3.63 3.29
N ARG A 52 12.59 3.30 3.33
CA ARG A 52 11.96 2.27 2.50
C ARG A 52 10.94 2.96 1.62
N VAL A 53 11.07 2.82 0.31
CA VAL A 53 10.10 3.31 -0.67
C VAL A 53 9.42 2.12 -1.31
N THR A 54 8.10 2.03 -1.21
CA THR A 54 7.32 0.97 -1.85
C THR A 54 6.38 1.58 -2.89
N TRP A 55 6.26 0.92 -4.04
CA TRP A 55 5.28 1.26 -5.07
C TRP A 55 4.61 0.01 -5.60
N SER A 56 3.28 0.01 -5.67
CA SER A 56 2.53 -1.09 -6.27
C SER A 56 1.19 -0.63 -6.82
N GLY A 57 0.77 -1.19 -7.95
CA GLY A 57 -0.62 -1.04 -8.44
C GLY A 57 -1.66 -1.83 -7.61
N GLY A 58 -1.21 -2.56 -6.59
CA GLY A 58 -1.99 -3.59 -5.89
C GLY A 58 -1.69 -5.01 -6.42
N ARG A 59 -0.42 -5.27 -6.76
CA ARG A 59 0.04 -6.61 -7.14
C ARG A 59 -0.13 -7.61 -6.00
N THR A 60 -0.39 -8.87 -6.36
CA THR A 60 -0.47 -10.00 -5.44
C THR A 60 0.91 -10.56 -5.08
N VAL A 61 0.98 -11.23 -3.92
CA VAL A 61 2.16 -11.95 -3.43
C VAL A 61 2.54 -13.10 -4.36
N SER A 62 3.84 -13.39 -4.45
CA SER A 62 4.38 -14.64 -5.01
C SER A 62 5.57 -15.09 -4.18
N GLU A 63 6.14 -16.25 -4.48
CA GLU A 63 7.30 -16.83 -3.80
C GLU A 63 8.51 -15.88 -3.81
N VAL A 64 8.62 -15.03 -4.84
CA VAL A 64 9.73 -14.07 -5.02
C VAL A 64 9.31 -12.61 -4.83
N SER A 65 8.04 -12.30 -4.53
CA SER A 65 7.54 -10.92 -4.41
C SER A 65 6.61 -10.74 -3.20
N PRO A 66 6.88 -9.76 -2.31
CA PRO A 66 6.08 -9.54 -1.09
C PRO A 66 4.74 -8.84 -1.39
N GLN A 67 3.86 -8.79 -0.38
CA GLN A 67 2.67 -7.94 -0.46
C GLN A 67 3.07 -6.49 -0.22
N LEU A 68 2.97 -5.67 -1.26
CA LEU A 68 3.14 -4.22 -1.14
C LEU A 68 1.77 -3.55 -1.09
N ALA A 69 1.64 -2.53 -0.23
CA ALA A 69 0.48 -1.67 -0.23
C ALA A 69 0.39 -0.90 -1.56
N ALA A 70 -0.82 -0.63 -2.03
CA ALA A 70 -1.03 -0.03 -3.33
C ALA A 70 -0.89 1.49 -3.27
N GLY A 71 -0.24 2.07 -4.28
CA GLY A 71 0.22 3.45 -4.25
C GLY A 71 1.69 3.53 -3.88
N LEU A 72 2.15 4.74 -3.60
CA LEU A 72 3.48 5.08 -3.13
C LEU A 72 3.45 5.15 -1.61
N SER A 73 4.37 4.47 -0.93
CA SER A 73 4.66 4.71 0.48
C SER A 73 6.14 4.99 0.68
N VAL A 74 6.46 5.97 1.51
CA VAL A 74 7.82 6.31 1.94
C VAL A 74 7.87 6.19 3.45
N TYR A 75 8.65 5.23 3.94
CA TYR A 75 8.89 5.02 5.36
C TYR A 75 10.30 5.47 5.70
N VAL A 76 10.45 6.28 6.74
CA VAL A 76 11.72 6.84 7.18
C VAL A 76 11.97 6.42 8.61
N GLU A 77 13.18 5.95 8.92
CA GLU A 77 13.58 5.55 10.27
C GLU A 77 13.38 6.68 11.29
N GLY A 78 12.88 6.31 12.47
CA GLY A 78 12.55 7.26 13.53
C GLY A 78 13.73 8.14 13.94
N GLY A 79 13.45 9.43 14.15
CA GLY A 79 14.44 10.44 14.53
C GLY A 79 15.00 11.26 13.35
N ALA A 80 14.76 10.84 12.10
CA ALA A 80 15.03 11.68 10.94
C ALA A 80 14.07 12.88 10.87
N HIS A 81 14.55 14.01 10.34
CA HIS A 81 13.68 15.15 10.05
C HIS A 81 12.84 14.85 8.80
N VAL A 82 11.53 14.89 8.95
CA VAL A 82 10.57 14.70 7.86
C VAL A 82 9.66 15.92 7.74
N SER A 83 9.10 16.12 6.55
CA SER A 83 8.09 17.13 6.29
C SER A 83 6.76 16.81 6.98
N ARG A 84 5.88 17.81 7.09
CA ARG A 84 4.62 17.71 7.85
C ARG A 84 3.55 16.83 7.21
N ASP A 85 3.73 16.52 5.93
CA ASP A 85 2.93 15.55 5.19
C ASP A 85 3.15 14.11 5.69
N PHE A 86 4.24 13.82 6.41
CA PHE A 86 4.47 12.52 7.03
C PHE A 86 3.70 12.34 8.34
N VAL A 87 3.10 11.16 8.49
CA VAL A 87 2.53 10.66 9.73
C VAL A 87 3.63 10.05 10.61
N GLN A 88 3.64 10.37 11.90
CA GLN A 88 4.54 9.72 12.86
C GLN A 88 3.95 8.39 13.35
N ALA A 89 4.68 7.31 13.11
CA ALA A 89 4.35 5.96 13.58
C ALA A 89 5.41 5.42 14.55
N ARG A 90 5.19 4.23 15.12
CA ARG A 90 6.14 3.64 16.08
C ARG A 90 7.49 3.36 15.42
N GLY A 91 8.49 4.19 15.74
CA GLY A 91 9.87 4.02 15.27
C GLY A 91 10.11 4.40 13.80
N GLN A 92 9.12 5.03 13.14
CA GLN A 92 9.22 5.45 11.75
C GLN A 92 8.28 6.62 11.45
N ALA A 93 8.57 7.38 10.41
CA ALA A 93 7.64 8.32 9.81
C ALA A 93 7.16 7.79 8.45
N VAL A 94 5.89 8.01 8.12
CA VAL A 94 5.24 7.42 6.95
C VAL A 94 4.61 8.50 6.09
N PHE A 95 4.93 8.52 4.80
CA PHE A 95 4.17 9.21 3.77
C PHE A 95 3.50 8.18 2.87
N HIS A 96 2.26 8.43 2.47
CA HIS A 96 1.56 7.58 1.52
C HIS A 96 0.74 8.40 0.53
N SER A 97 0.71 7.97 -0.72
CA SER A 97 -0.10 8.55 -1.79
C SER A 97 -0.63 7.47 -2.71
N ALA A 98 -1.87 7.60 -3.16
CA ALA A 98 -2.44 6.71 -4.17
C ALA A 98 -1.79 6.93 -5.55
N GLN A 99 -1.15 8.09 -5.75
CA GLN A 99 -0.44 8.48 -6.97
C GLN A 99 1.07 8.34 -6.80
N LEU A 100 1.77 8.22 -7.93
CA LEU A 100 3.23 8.26 -7.93
C LEU A 100 3.69 9.71 -7.81
N GLU A 101 4.20 10.07 -6.64
CA GLU A 101 4.79 11.39 -6.37
C GLU A 101 6.32 11.28 -6.36
N LEU A 102 6.94 11.44 -7.53
CA LEU A 102 8.40 11.30 -7.66
C LEU A 102 9.18 12.29 -6.79
N ASP A 103 8.62 13.46 -6.49
CA ASP A 103 9.26 14.44 -5.60
C ASP A 103 9.49 13.88 -4.19
N ALA A 104 8.52 13.12 -3.66
CA ALA A 104 8.65 12.45 -2.37
C ALA A 104 9.76 11.39 -2.38
N VAL A 105 9.97 10.71 -3.51
CA VAL A 105 11.06 9.74 -3.68
C VAL A 105 12.42 10.45 -3.82
N ARG A 106 12.49 11.50 -4.64
CA ARG A 106 13.72 12.30 -4.86
C ARG A 106 14.27 12.92 -3.59
N ALA A 107 13.38 13.30 -2.66
CA ALA A 107 13.79 13.89 -1.38
C ALA A 107 14.77 13.00 -0.59
N TRP A 108 14.72 11.68 -0.80
CA TRP A 108 15.57 10.68 -0.13
C TRP A 108 16.60 10.02 -1.04
N TRP A 109 16.52 10.25 -2.36
CA TRP A 109 17.36 9.56 -3.33
C TRP A 109 18.81 10.09 -3.32
N PRO A 110 19.84 9.24 -3.19
CA PRO A 110 21.23 9.69 -3.24
C PRO A 110 21.56 10.32 -4.60
N ARG A 111 22.04 11.56 -4.59
CA ARG A 111 22.29 12.36 -5.81
C ARG A 111 23.42 11.79 -6.67
N GLU A 112 24.38 11.15 -6.02
CA GLU A 112 25.54 10.49 -6.61
C GLU A 112 25.21 9.17 -7.32
N LEU A 113 23.99 8.64 -7.17
CA LEU A 113 23.60 7.40 -7.83
C LEU A 113 23.38 7.63 -9.33
N ALA A 114 24.03 6.83 -10.17
CA ALA A 114 23.90 6.94 -11.62
C ALA A 114 22.46 6.68 -12.12
N VAL A 115 21.71 5.82 -11.42
CA VAL A 115 20.30 5.55 -11.72
C VAL A 115 19.46 6.52 -10.91
N GLN A 116 18.73 7.38 -11.60
CA GLN A 116 17.76 8.31 -11.00
C GLN A 116 16.37 7.66 -10.97
N PRO A 117 15.48 8.07 -10.04
CA PRO A 117 14.18 7.43 -9.89
C PRO A 117 13.32 7.51 -11.16
N GLU A 118 13.49 8.53 -12.02
CA GLU A 118 12.80 8.66 -13.31
C GLU A 118 13.11 7.53 -14.30
N ALA A 119 14.26 6.90 -14.17
CA ALA A 119 14.68 5.82 -15.07
C ALA A 119 13.99 4.48 -14.75
N LEU A 120 13.25 4.40 -13.63
CA LEU A 120 12.51 3.21 -13.23
C LEU A 120 11.15 3.14 -13.95
N ARG A 121 10.67 1.92 -14.20
CA ARG A 121 9.43 1.61 -14.92
C ARG A 121 8.21 1.56 -13.99
N TRP A 122 7.96 2.65 -13.26
CA TRP A 122 6.88 2.73 -12.27
C TRP A 122 5.49 2.38 -12.81
N ALA A 123 5.22 2.63 -14.09
CA ALA A 123 3.92 2.30 -14.69
C ALA A 123 3.69 0.79 -14.90
N GLU A 124 4.77 0.00 -14.97
CA GLU A 124 4.73 -1.41 -15.36
C GLU A 124 5.10 -2.35 -14.21
N CYS A 125 5.91 -1.88 -13.28
CA CYS A 125 6.52 -2.71 -12.25
C CYS A 125 6.20 -2.18 -10.84
N ALA A 126 6.20 -3.09 -9.88
CA ALA A 126 6.18 -2.77 -8.47
C ALA A 126 7.62 -2.65 -7.95
N TYR A 127 7.82 -1.87 -6.88
CA TYR A 127 9.14 -1.60 -6.31
C TYR A 127 9.13 -1.71 -4.79
N ASP A 128 10.17 -2.34 -4.25
CA ASP A 128 10.55 -2.26 -2.85
C ASP A 128 12.00 -1.77 -2.77
N ILE A 129 12.20 -0.56 -2.29
CA ILE A 129 13.48 0.13 -2.36
C ILE A 129 13.94 0.44 -0.95
N GLU A 130 15.13 0.00 -0.57
CA GLU A 130 15.79 0.41 0.66
C GLU A 130 16.91 1.40 0.33
N LEU A 131 16.89 2.56 1.00
CA LEU A 131 17.93 3.59 0.95
C LEU A 131 18.57 3.71 2.34
N GLY A 132 19.86 4.02 2.39
CA GLY A 132 20.63 4.14 3.62
C GLY A 132 22.12 3.97 3.35
N ARG A 133 22.82 3.17 4.17
CA ARG A 133 24.23 2.80 3.91
C ARG A 133 24.44 1.99 2.62
N GLN A 134 23.40 1.27 2.22
CA GLN A 134 23.34 0.56 0.95
C GLN A 134 22.01 0.95 0.29
N VAL A 135 22.04 1.18 -1.02
CA VAL A 135 20.82 1.30 -1.81
C VAL A 135 20.51 -0.07 -2.39
N ARG A 136 19.29 -0.54 -2.18
CA ARG A 136 18.76 -1.77 -2.76
C ARG A 136 17.45 -1.44 -3.47
N VAL A 137 17.39 -1.69 -4.77
CA VAL A 137 16.16 -1.55 -5.56
C VAL A 137 15.71 -2.94 -5.96
N ASP A 138 14.61 -3.40 -5.39
CA ASP A 138 13.90 -4.60 -5.83
C ASP A 138 12.76 -4.21 -6.78
N GLU A 139 12.92 -4.54 -8.05
CA GLU A 139 11.93 -4.34 -9.10
C GLU A 139 11.19 -5.64 -9.37
N TYR A 140 9.85 -5.60 -9.37
CA TYR A 140 8.99 -6.74 -9.67
C TYR A 140 8.10 -6.45 -10.87
N CYS A 141 8.36 -7.09 -12.01
CA CYS A 141 7.57 -6.93 -13.23
C CYS A 141 6.84 -8.23 -13.56
N ALA A 142 5.58 -8.13 -14.01
CA ALA A 142 4.84 -9.29 -14.52
C ALA A 142 5.09 -9.37 -16.03
N LEU A 143 5.43 -10.55 -16.53
CA LEU A 143 5.60 -10.75 -17.97
C LEU A 143 4.24 -11.04 -18.61
N ARG A 144 4.00 -10.42 -19.76
CA ARG A 144 2.78 -10.66 -20.53
C ARG A 144 2.94 -11.93 -21.36
N ALA A 145 1.83 -12.62 -21.63
CA ALA A 145 1.84 -13.76 -22.53
C ALA A 145 2.41 -13.36 -23.91
N GLY A 146 3.39 -14.14 -24.40
CA GLY A 146 4.09 -13.88 -25.67
C GLY A 146 5.27 -12.90 -25.56
N GLU A 147 5.49 -12.28 -24.40
CA GLU A 147 6.68 -11.46 -24.15
C GLU A 147 7.92 -12.36 -24.08
N THR A 148 9.03 -11.88 -24.66
CA THR A 148 10.32 -12.58 -24.58
C THR A 148 11.35 -11.65 -23.93
N VAL A 149 11.98 -12.11 -22.87
CA VAL A 149 12.98 -11.35 -22.12
C VAL A 149 14.33 -12.06 -22.18
N ALA A 150 15.36 -11.34 -22.61
CA ALA A 150 16.74 -11.81 -22.59
C ALA A 150 17.48 -11.23 -21.38
N LEU A 151 17.89 -12.11 -20.46
CA LEU A 151 18.67 -11.78 -19.28
C LEU A 151 20.15 -11.93 -19.62
N THR A 152 20.93 -10.87 -19.46
CA THR A 152 22.33 -10.80 -19.90
C THR A 152 23.21 -10.09 -18.87
N ALA A 153 24.54 -10.27 -18.98
CA ALA A 153 25.50 -9.54 -18.14
C ALA A 153 25.38 -8.01 -18.27
N ALA A 154 24.87 -7.50 -19.40
CA ALA A 154 24.69 -6.07 -19.63
C ALA A 154 23.74 -5.39 -18.61
N ALA A 155 22.89 -6.18 -17.93
CA ALA A 155 22.09 -5.70 -16.81
C ALA A 155 22.95 -5.11 -15.67
N GLY A 156 24.23 -5.51 -15.58
CA GLY A 156 25.23 -5.04 -14.63
C GLY A 156 25.77 -3.64 -14.90
N GLY A 157 25.50 -3.02 -16.06
CA GLY A 157 25.88 -1.64 -16.42
C GLY A 157 27.37 -1.28 -16.43
N THR A 158 28.21 -2.04 -15.72
CA THR A 158 29.65 -1.91 -15.53
C THR A 158 30.25 -3.30 -15.40
N ASP A 159 31.43 -3.54 -15.99
CA ASP A 159 32.08 -4.86 -16.01
C ASP A 159 32.50 -5.37 -14.62
N GLU A 160 32.51 -4.50 -13.60
CA GLU A 160 32.87 -4.86 -12.22
C GLU A 160 31.70 -5.42 -11.39
N ALA A 161 30.46 -5.22 -11.82
CA ALA A 161 29.29 -5.61 -11.03
C ALA A 161 29.09 -7.12 -11.03
N LYS A 162 28.80 -7.71 -9.87
CA LYS A 162 28.39 -9.13 -9.80
C LYS A 162 27.00 -9.27 -10.42
N VAL A 163 26.88 -9.94 -11.57
CA VAL A 163 25.59 -10.30 -12.14
C VAL A 163 25.30 -11.77 -11.85
N GLU A 164 24.10 -12.04 -11.38
CA GLU A 164 23.59 -13.39 -11.09
C GLU A 164 22.17 -13.49 -11.63
N THR A 165 21.90 -14.55 -12.38
CA THR A 165 20.57 -14.78 -12.96
C THR A 165 20.08 -16.16 -12.54
N GLY A 166 18.90 -16.23 -11.95
CA GLY A 166 18.24 -17.45 -11.56
C GLY A 166 16.89 -17.60 -12.27
N VAL A 167 16.60 -18.80 -12.75
CA VAL A 167 15.33 -19.12 -13.40
C VAL A 167 14.75 -20.35 -12.72
N PHE A 168 13.61 -20.16 -12.06
CA PHE A 168 13.04 -21.12 -11.13
C PHE A 168 11.54 -21.33 -11.35
N TYR A 169 11.03 -22.43 -10.78
CA TYR A 169 9.62 -22.72 -10.56
C TYR A 169 9.44 -23.24 -9.12
N PRO A 170 8.25 -23.08 -8.52
CA PRO A 170 7.97 -23.65 -7.20
C PRO A 170 7.79 -25.16 -7.32
N GLU A 171 8.63 -25.93 -6.62
CA GLU A 171 8.46 -27.38 -6.43
C GLU A 171 7.62 -27.66 -5.18
N ILE A 172 7.81 -26.84 -4.14
CA ILE A 172 6.99 -26.83 -2.92
C ILE A 172 6.63 -25.38 -2.62
N SER A 173 5.36 -25.11 -2.37
CA SER A 173 4.84 -23.83 -1.87
C SER A 173 3.56 -24.13 -1.08
N ASP A 174 3.73 -24.50 0.19
CA ASP A 174 2.61 -24.92 1.06
C ASP A 174 2.23 -23.85 2.11
N GLY A 175 2.85 -22.67 2.02
CA GLY A 175 2.66 -21.55 2.93
C GLY A 175 3.47 -21.63 4.23
N ALA A 176 4.16 -22.75 4.50
CA ALA A 176 5.13 -22.87 5.58
C ALA A 176 6.57 -22.87 5.03
N ASP A 177 6.78 -23.62 3.94
CA ASP A 177 8.06 -23.77 3.28
C ASP A 177 7.91 -23.53 1.77
N VAL A 178 8.91 -22.87 1.20
CA VAL A 178 9.05 -22.69 -0.24
C VAL A 178 10.32 -23.39 -0.71
N SER A 179 10.18 -24.24 -1.72
CA SER A 179 11.27 -24.87 -2.43
C SER A 179 11.21 -24.48 -3.90
N LEU A 180 12.17 -23.67 -4.35
CA LEU A 180 12.31 -23.27 -5.74
C LEU A 180 13.34 -24.14 -6.44
N SER A 181 12.93 -24.80 -7.51
CA SER A 181 13.78 -25.63 -8.35
C SER A 181 14.08 -24.93 -9.67
N GLY A 182 15.31 -25.06 -10.17
CA GLY A 182 15.71 -24.44 -11.43
C GLY A 182 17.21 -24.43 -11.65
N PHE A 183 17.70 -23.40 -12.33
CA PHE A 183 19.14 -23.16 -12.49
C PHE A 183 19.50 -21.72 -12.17
N ARG A 184 20.77 -21.55 -11.79
CA ARG A 184 21.39 -20.25 -11.56
C ARG A 184 22.65 -20.14 -12.38
N CYS A 185 22.80 -19.01 -13.05
CA CYS A 185 23.98 -18.60 -13.78
C CYS A 185 24.68 -17.41 -13.11
N THR A 186 26.00 -17.49 -12.99
CA THR A 186 26.87 -16.35 -12.70
C THR A 186 27.51 -15.87 -14.00
N TRP A 187 27.74 -14.57 -14.12
CA TRP A 187 28.36 -13.96 -15.30
C TRP A 187 29.82 -13.63 -15.05
N LEU A 188 30.66 -13.76 -16.08
CA LEU A 188 32.07 -13.37 -16.01
C LEU A 188 32.19 -11.84 -15.86
N ARG A 189 33.17 -11.40 -15.07
CA ARG A 189 33.50 -9.98 -14.83
C ARG A 189 34.66 -9.51 -15.70
N ASP A 190 34.63 -9.91 -16.97
CA ASP A 190 35.67 -9.61 -17.96
C ASP A 190 35.14 -8.78 -19.15
N GLY A 191 33.89 -8.32 -19.07
CA GLY A 191 33.21 -7.61 -20.16
C GLY A 191 32.84 -8.48 -21.36
N SER A 192 33.12 -9.78 -21.34
CA SER A 192 32.79 -10.69 -22.46
C SER A 192 31.29 -10.92 -22.62
N GLY A 193 30.50 -10.58 -21.59
CA GLY A 193 29.07 -10.86 -21.54
C GLY A 193 28.73 -12.35 -21.44
N ARG A 194 29.69 -13.21 -21.12
CA ARG A 194 29.51 -14.66 -21.06
C ARG A 194 29.19 -15.16 -19.65
N THR A 195 28.43 -16.24 -19.59
CA THR A 195 28.21 -16.97 -18.33
C THR A 195 29.49 -17.66 -17.88
N ASP A 196 29.82 -17.52 -16.60
CA ASP A 196 30.94 -18.18 -15.92
C ASP A 196 30.56 -19.62 -15.57
N THR A 197 29.53 -19.77 -14.74
CA THR A 197 29.00 -21.09 -14.35
C THR A 197 27.49 -21.06 -14.32
N CYS A 198 26.87 -22.15 -14.76
CA CYS A 198 25.43 -22.36 -14.63
C CYS A 198 25.19 -23.72 -13.99
N GLN A 199 24.48 -23.72 -12.87
CA GLN A 199 24.28 -24.91 -12.05
C GLN A 199 22.81 -25.07 -11.69
N LYS A 200 22.35 -26.33 -11.70
CA LYS A 200 21.05 -26.68 -11.12
C LYS A 200 21.04 -26.24 -9.66
N THR A 201 20.02 -25.51 -9.26
CA THR A 201 19.93 -24.88 -7.94
C THR A 201 18.56 -25.18 -7.35
N LEU A 202 18.58 -25.59 -6.08
CA LEU A 202 17.40 -25.72 -5.23
C LEU A 202 17.51 -24.64 -4.13
N LEU A 203 16.51 -23.79 -3.99
CA LEU A 203 16.45 -22.78 -2.93
C LEU A 203 15.30 -23.13 -1.99
N MET A 204 15.61 -23.34 -0.71
CA MET A 204 14.63 -23.60 0.33
C MET A 204 14.64 -22.47 1.34
N TYR A 205 13.47 -21.94 1.68
CA TYR A 205 13.32 -20.87 2.67
C TYR A 205 11.89 -20.80 3.20
N LYS A 206 11.70 -20.12 4.34
CA LYS A 206 10.37 -19.79 4.85
C LYS A 206 9.85 -18.49 4.24
N PRO A 207 8.65 -18.48 3.66
CA PRO A 207 8.06 -17.26 3.13
C PRO A 207 7.62 -16.34 4.28
N ALA A 208 7.89 -15.05 4.18
CA ALA A 208 7.32 -14.06 5.11
C ALA A 208 5.92 -13.61 4.68
N HIS A 209 5.64 -13.62 3.37
CA HIS A 209 4.34 -13.29 2.80
C HIS A 209 3.86 -14.49 2.01
N VAL A 210 2.63 -14.91 2.30
CA VAL A 210 1.98 -16.04 1.65
C VAL A 210 0.65 -15.56 1.10
N HIS A 211 0.34 -15.87 -0.14
CA HIS A 211 -1.01 -15.71 -0.64
C HIS A 211 -1.86 -16.88 -0.13
N MET A 212 -2.98 -16.59 0.54
CA MET A 212 -3.97 -17.62 0.83
C MET A 212 -4.85 -17.81 -0.40
N PRO A 213 -4.81 -18.99 -1.06
CA PRO A 213 -5.81 -19.29 -2.06
C PRO A 213 -7.21 -19.32 -1.44
N GLU A 214 -8.20 -19.17 -2.33
CA GLU A 214 -9.65 -19.07 -2.10
C GLU A 214 -10.25 -19.87 -0.91
N PRO A 215 -11.42 -19.46 -0.40
CA PRO A 215 -12.25 -18.35 -0.88
C PRO A 215 -11.79 -17.00 -0.33
N ALA A 216 -11.84 -15.99 -1.20
CA ALA A 216 -11.74 -14.60 -0.79
C ALA A 216 -12.81 -14.28 0.25
N VAL A 217 -12.48 -13.41 1.22
CA VAL A 217 -13.46 -12.93 2.20
C VAL A 217 -14.24 -11.76 1.62
N GLY A 218 -15.52 -11.66 1.96
CA GLY A 218 -16.34 -10.51 1.56
C GLY A 218 -15.79 -9.24 2.19
N ILE A 219 -15.44 -8.24 1.39
CA ILE A 219 -15.03 -6.91 1.84
C ILE A 219 -15.92 -5.91 1.13
N GLU A 220 -16.90 -5.36 1.84
CA GLU A 220 -17.96 -4.54 1.25
C GLU A 220 -18.18 -3.24 2.02
N LEU A 221 -18.64 -2.21 1.30
CA LEU A 221 -19.04 -0.93 1.87
C LEU A 221 -20.55 -0.93 2.10
N VAL A 222 -20.98 -0.89 3.36
CA VAL A 222 -22.39 -0.91 3.75
C VAL A 222 -23.13 0.29 3.16
N GLN A 223 -24.29 0.03 2.54
CA GLN A 223 -25.15 1.05 1.93
C GLN A 223 -26.40 1.31 2.80
N PRO A 224 -26.92 2.54 2.84
CA PRO A 224 -26.39 3.76 2.20
C PRO A 224 -25.18 4.34 2.97
N VAL A 225 -24.22 4.91 2.23
CA VAL A 225 -23.07 5.58 2.83
C VAL A 225 -23.50 6.92 3.43
N THR A 226 -23.16 7.14 4.69
CA THR A 226 -23.39 8.39 5.42
C THR A 226 -22.05 9.04 5.79
N LEU A 227 -22.04 9.98 6.75
CA LEU A 227 -20.80 10.55 7.29
C LEU A 227 -19.95 9.53 8.08
N HIS A 228 -20.50 8.34 8.36
CA HIS A 228 -19.82 7.27 9.06
C HIS A 228 -19.81 6.00 8.17
N PRO A 229 -18.95 5.93 7.14
CA PRO A 229 -18.87 4.75 6.27
C PRO A 229 -18.50 3.49 7.07
N VAL A 230 -19.16 2.37 6.82
CA VAL A 230 -18.86 1.09 7.48
C VAL A 230 -18.36 0.09 6.44
N ILE A 231 -17.21 -0.50 6.72
CA ILE A 231 -16.68 -1.62 5.94
C ILE A 231 -17.03 -2.90 6.68
N GLU A 232 -17.68 -3.83 5.98
CA GLU A 232 -17.92 -5.18 6.46
C GLU A 232 -16.86 -6.13 5.89
N VAL A 233 -16.18 -6.84 6.79
CA VAL A 233 -15.24 -7.93 6.46
C VAL A 233 -15.85 -9.24 6.95
N ASP A 234 -16.33 -10.05 6.02
CA ASP A 234 -16.99 -11.31 6.31
C ASP A 234 -15.99 -12.45 6.53
N LEU A 235 -15.72 -12.76 7.80
CA LEU A 235 -14.93 -13.91 8.23
C LEU A 235 -15.81 -15.05 8.74
N SER A 236 -17.11 -15.08 8.44
CA SER A 236 -18.05 -16.09 8.95
C SER A 236 -17.67 -17.53 8.55
N SER A 237 -17.08 -17.70 7.37
CA SER A 237 -16.58 -18.99 6.87
C SER A 237 -15.13 -19.30 7.27
N VAL A 238 -14.48 -18.41 8.01
CA VAL A 238 -13.07 -18.54 8.40
C VAL A 238 -12.97 -19.03 9.84
N SER A 239 -12.31 -20.16 10.04
CA SER A 239 -11.95 -20.66 11.37
C SER A 239 -10.65 -20.05 11.88
N ALA A 240 -10.47 -19.98 13.20
CA ALA A 240 -9.20 -19.61 13.80
C ALA A 240 -8.11 -20.65 13.47
N SER A 241 -6.93 -20.18 13.03
CA SER A 241 -5.81 -21.07 12.65
C SER A 241 -4.93 -21.53 13.82
N GLY A 242 -5.14 -20.98 15.02
CA GLY A 242 -4.38 -21.32 16.23
C GLY A 242 -4.14 -20.09 17.12
N PRO A 243 -3.59 -20.27 18.34
CA PRO A 243 -3.40 -19.17 19.30
C PRO A 243 -2.29 -18.19 18.93
N ALA A 244 -1.36 -18.59 18.06
CA ALA A 244 -0.27 -17.74 17.57
C ALA A 244 -0.64 -16.97 16.28
N CYS A 245 -1.89 -17.06 15.84
CA CYS A 245 -2.38 -16.41 14.63
C CYS A 245 -3.54 -15.47 14.94
N ALA A 246 -3.56 -14.30 14.32
CA ALA A 246 -4.67 -13.36 14.40
C ALA A 246 -4.99 -12.76 13.03
N HIS A 247 -6.29 -12.57 12.74
CA HIS A 247 -6.76 -11.90 11.53
C HIS A 247 -6.75 -10.39 11.74
N HIS A 248 -6.31 -9.66 10.73
CA HIS A 248 -6.22 -8.22 10.76
C HIS A 248 -6.74 -7.62 9.46
N VAL A 249 -7.17 -6.37 9.54
CA VAL A 249 -7.30 -5.50 8.38
C VAL A 249 -6.36 -4.31 8.53
N PHE A 250 -5.52 -4.10 7.52
CA PHE A 250 -4.69 -2.92 7.39
C PHE A 250 -5.34 -1.91 6.44
N LEU A 251 -5.42 -0.67 6.89
CA LEU A 251 -6.03 0.46 6.20
C LEU A 251 -5.03 1.61 6.12
N GLN A 252 -4.81 2.12 4.90
CA GLN A 252 -4.20 3.42 4.68
C GLN A 252 -5.31 4.40 4.34
N LEU A 253 -5.74 5.16 5.33
CA LEU A 253 -6.87 6.08 5.21
C LEU A 253 -6.33 7.42 4.72
N PRO A 254 -6.76 7.92 3.55
CA PRO A 254 -6.38 9.26 3.11
C PRO A 254 -7.05 10.32 3.99
N ALA A 255 -6.58 11.56 3.94
CA ALA A 255 -7.04 12.65 4.82
C ALA A 255 -8.57 12.82 4.92
N GLN A 256 -9.37 12.44 3.91
CA GLN A 256 -10.83 12.53 3.94
C GLN A 256 -11.48 11.55 4.92
N LEU A 257 -10.79 10.46 5.29
CA LEU A 257 -11.30 9.38 6.12
C LEU A 257 -10.40 9.19 7.35
N PHE A 258 -11.02 8.89 8.47
CA PHE A 258 -10.31 8.62 9.71
C PHE A 258 -11.16 7.68 10.59
N VAL A 259 -10.61 7.29 11.74
CA VAL A 259 -11.29 6.40 12.70
C VAL A 259 -11.44 7.09 14.04
N ASP A 260 -12.53 6.79 14.74
CA ASP A 260 -12.70 7.19 16.13
C ASP A 260 -12.18 6.09 17.05
N LYS A 261 -11.00 6.34 17.64
CA LYS A 261 -10.34 5.41 18.57
C LYS A 261 -11.14 5.12 19.84
N PHE A 262 -12.12 5.95 20.19
CA PHE A 262 -12.96 5.74 21.38
C PHE A 262 -14.23 4.95 21.08
N GLN A 263 -14.71 4.97 19.83
CA GLN A 263 -15.87 4.19 19.40
C GLN A 263 -15.50 2.74 19.07
N GLN A 264 -14.44 2.55 18.30
CA GLN A 264 -13.90 1.24 17.95
C GLN A 264 -12.37 1.30 18.06
N PRO A 265 -11.79 0.95 19.23
CA PRO A 265 -10.36 1.00 19.44
C PRO A 265 -9.61 0.12 18.43
N PRO A 266 -8.75 0.69 17.57
CA PRO A 266 -7.86 -0.10 16.73
C PRO A 266 -6.73 -0.70 17.56
N GLU A 267 -6.11 -1.76 17.05
CA GLU A 267 -4.89 -2.31 17.65
C GLU A 267 -3.72 -1.34 17.46
N LEU A 268 -3.64 -0.73 16.27
CA LEU A 268 -2.68 0.30 15.95
C LEU A 268 -3.35 1.42 15.15
N LEU A 269 -3.04 2.65 15.56
CA LEU A 269 -3.47 3.88 14.89
C LEU A 269 -2.31 4.87 14.90
N PHE A 270 -1.88 5.27 13.71
CA PHE A 270 -0.86 6.29 13.51
C PHE A 270 -1.37 7.35 12.54
N GLY A 271 -1.18 8.63 12.89
CA GLY A 271 -1.59 9.76 12.05
C GLY A 271 -2.79 10.51 12.63
N GLU A 272 -3.63 10.98 11.72
CA GLU A 272 -4.65 12.00 12.01
C GLU A 272 -5.94 11.39 12.58
N ASP A 273 -6.20 11.65 13.87
CA ASP A 273 -7.37 11.16 14.61
C ASP A 273 -8.24 12.27 15.23
N ASP A 274 -7.95 13.54 14.91
CA ASP A 274 -8.75 14.68 15.38
C ASP A 274 -10.17 14.63 14.78
N LEU A 275 -11.20 14.56 15.60
CA LEU A 275 -12.61 14.45 15.16
C LEU A 275 -13.15 15.76 14.55
N GLU A 276 -12.55 16.91 14.87
CA GLU A 276 -13.09 18.23 14.54
C GLU A 276 -12.37 18.90 13.35
N LEU A 277 -11.22 18.37 12.94
CA LEU A 277 -10.42 18.96 11.86
C LEU A 277 -11.00 18.62 10.48
N PRO A 278 -11.34 19.61 9.63
CA PRO A 278 -11.79 19.35 8.27
C PRO A 278 -10.63 18.89 7.38
N GLU A 279 -10.93 18.15 6.31
CA GLU A 279 -9.92 17.55 5.40
C GLU A 279 -8.89 18.57 4.91
N TYR A 280 -9.35 19.74 4.45
CA TYR A 280 -8.47 20.78 3.88
C TYR A 280 -7.58 21.51 4.90
N LYS A 281 -7.63 21.13 6.17
CA LYS A 281 -6.72 21.60 7.23
C LYS A 281 -5.75 20.53 7.71
N VAL A 282 -5.91 19.29 7.25
CA VAL A 282 -4.97 18.20 7.53
C VAL A 282 -3.71 18.45 6.69
N GLU A 283 -2.55 18.54 7.35
CA GLU A 283 -1.25 18.70 6.67
C GLU A 283 -0.64 17.35 6.27
N ALA A 284 -0.88 16.30 7.07
CA ALA A 284 -0.47 14.93 6.80
C ALA A 284 -1.28 14.28 5.67
N TRP A 285 -0.76 13.21 5.06
CA TRP A 285 -1.49 12.48 4.02
C TRP A 285 -2.74 11.74 4.54
N GLY A 286 -2.81 11.43 5.84
CA GLY A 286 -3.91 10.67 6.45
C GLY A 286 -3.50 9.86 7.69
N SER A 287 -3.84 8.57 7.72
CA SER A 287 -3.51 7.66 8.82
C SER A 287 -3.32 6.20 8.38
N GLU A 288 -2.49 5.46 9.13
CA GLU A 288 -2.42 4.00 9.06
C GLU A 288 -3.16 3.38 10.23
N VAL A 289 -4.01 2.39 9.95
CA VAL A 289 -4.82 1.71 10.97
C VAL A 289 -4.74 0.20 10.79
N ILE A 290 -4.57 -0.52 11.91
CA ILE A 290 -4.74 -1.97 11.98
C ILE A 290 -5.84 -2.29 12.97
N TYR A 291 -6.84 -3.04 12.52
CA TYR A 291 -7.86 -3.64 13.36
C TYR A 291 -7.66 -5.15 13.43
N ALA A 292 -7.71 -5.71 14.63
CA ALA A 292 -7.94 -7.13 14.84
C ALA A 292 -9.36 -7.50 14.40
N LEU A 293 -9.48 -8.59 13.65
CA LEU A 293 -10.73 -9.16 13.19
C LEU A 293 -10.97 -10.49 13.90
N GLU A 294 -12.22 -10.80 14.20
CA GLU A 294 -12.57 -12.08 14.80
C GLU A 294 -13.04 -13.07 13.71
N PRO A 295 -12.45 -14.28 13.66
CA PRO A 295 -12.92 -15.35 12.78
C PRO A 295 -14.32 -15.84 13.20
N GLY A 296 -15.09 -16.38 12.26
CA GLY A 296 -16.43 -16.91 12.49
C GLY A 296 -17.55 -15.87 12.56
N ARG A 297 -17.28 -14.60 12.25
CA ARG A 297 -18.30 -13.54 12.20
C ARG A 297 -18.05 -12.50 11.12
N VAL A 298 -19.07 -11.70 10.84
CA VAL A 298 -18.93 -10.46 10.05
C VAL A 298 -18.37 -9.36 10.96
N ASN A 299 -17.20 -8.85 10.60
CA ASN A 299 -16.55 -7.77 11.33
C ASN A 299 -16.91 -6.44 10.68
N ARG A 300 -17.21 -5.43 11.51
CA ARG A 300 -17.53 -4.07 11.05
C ARG A 300 -16.40 -3.14 11.44
N VAL A 301 -15.90 -2.39 10.47
CA VAL A 301 -14.93 -1.32 10.69
C VAL A 301 -15.61 0.01 10.41
N GLN A 302 -15.85 0.76 11.48
CA GLN A 302 -16.49 2.07 11.42
C GLN A 302 -15.46 3.14 11.08
N LEU A 303 -15.61 3.76 9.91
CA LEU A 303 -14.88 4.95 9.52
C LEU A 303 -15.71 6.21 9.77
N HIS A 304 -15.03 7.34 9.79
CA HIS A 304 -15.60 8.68 9.82
C HIS A 304 -15.09 9.47 8.61
N SER A 305 -15.98 10.22 7.96
CA SER A 305 -15.59 11.15 6.90
C SER A 305 -15.40 12.55 7.45
N ARG A 306 -14.30 13.21 7.08
CA ARG A 306 -14.10 14.64 7.37
C ARG A 306 -14.95 15.51 6.46
N TYR A 307 -15.16 16.76 6.87
CA TYR A 307 -15.73 17.77 5.97
C TYR A 307 -14.83 18.00 4.76
N ALA A 308 -15.29 17.57 3.59
CA ALA A 308 -14.58 17.75 2.34
C ALA A 308 -14.63 19.20 1.85
N ARG A 309 -13.57 19.65 1.16
CA ARG A 309 -13.52 21.02 0.58
C ARG A 309 -14.67 21.23 -0.42
N PRO A 310 -15.52 22.26 -0.27
CA PRO A 310 -16.58 22.53 -1.25
C PRO A 310 -16.02 22.76 -2.66
N GLY A 311 -16.77 22.36 -3.68
CA GLY A 311 -16.41 22.70 -5.06
C GLY A 311 -17.54 22.46 -6.06
N PRO A 312 -17.28 22.65 -7.35
CA PRO A 312 -18.36 22.80 -8.33
C PRO A 312 -19.00 21.48 -8.74
N GLY A 313 -20.32 21.48 -8.89
CA GLY A 313 -21.09 20.49 -9.66
C GLY A 313 -21.45 19.19 -8.94
N ARG A 314 -20.51 18.55 -8.22
CA ARG A 314 -20.78 17.30 -7.48
C ARG A 314 -21.07 17.56 -6.00
N ARG A 315 -22.07 16.85 -5.46
CA ARG A 315 -22.44 16.85 -4.03
C ARG A 315 -21.69 15.82 -3.19
N TYR A 316 -20.77 15.09 -3.81
CA TYR A 316 -19.93 14.10 -3.17
C TYR A 316 -18.58 14.03 -3.89
N GLU A 317 -17.59 13.58 -3.14
CA GLU A 317 -16.27 13.21 -3.60
C GLU A 317 -16.11 11.70 -3.47
N VAL A 318 -15.48 11.05 -4.44
CA VAL A 318 -15.26 9.60 -4.39
C VAL A 318 -13.85 9.35 -3.90
N VAL A 319 -13.74 8.84 -2.68
CA VAL A 319 -12.46 8.55 -2.03
C VAL A 319 -12.13 7.06 -2.22
N PRO A 320 -11.06 6.72 -2.95
CA PRO A 320 -10.64 5.33 -3.09
C PRO A 320 -9.97 4.85 -1.80
N LEU A 321 -10.32 3.66 -1.36
CA LEU A 321 -9.70 2.96 -0.23
C LEU A 321 -9.49 1.49 -0.59
N ARG A 322 -8.42 0.87 -0.09
CA ARG A 322 -8.14 -0.54 -0.32
C ARG A 322 -7.80 -1.24 1.00
N PRO A 323 -8.76 -1.90 1.65
CA PRO A 323 -8.49 -2.72 2.82
C PRO A 323 -7.69 -3.97 2.47
N TYR A 324 -6.67 -4.26 3.27
CA TYR A 324 -5.86 -5.47 3.16
C TYR A 324 -6.19 -6.42 4.31
N VAL A 325 -6.81 -7.55 4.00
CA VAL A 325 -7.14 -8.56 5.01
C VAL A 325 -6.08 -9.66 4.99
N PHE A 326 -5.46 -9.89 6.14
CA PHE A 326 -4.41 -10.88 6.30
C PHE A 326 -4.47 -11.55 7.68
N GLU A 327 -3.87 -12.73 7.79
CA GLU A 327 -3.60 -13.40 9.05
C GLU A 327 -2.10 -13.23 9.36
N ALA A 328 -1.77 -12.76 10.56
CA ALA A 328 -0.40 -12.71 11.05
C ALA A 328 -0.18 -13.87 12.02
N CYS A 329 0.80 -14.71 11.75
CA CYS A 329 1.12 -15.89 12.56
C CYS A 329 2.57 -15.85 13.04
N ASP A 330 2.80 -15.87 14.35
CA ASP A 330 4.14 -15.99 14.92
C ASP A 330 4.59 -17.45 14.86
N THR A 331 5.72 -17.69 14.19
CA THR A 331 6.21 -19.06 13.95
C THR A 331 7.23 -19.54 14.97
N GLY A 332 7.81 -18.64 15.77
CA GLY A 332 8.92 -18.93 16.67
C GLY A 332 10.24 -19.25 15.94
N SER A 333 10.30 -19.11 14.62
CA SER A 333 11.44 -19.48 13.78
C SER A 333 12.15 -18.26 13.23
N ALA A 334 13.46 -18.17 13.49
CA ALA A 334 14.30 -17.10 12.95
C ALA A 334 14.56 -17.25 11.43
N ASP A 335 14.24 -18.40 10.84
CA ASP A 335 14.55 -18.76 9.44
C ASP A 335 13.83 -17.85 8.43
N ILE A 336 12.78 -17.14 8.84
CA ILE A 336 12.10 -16.13 8.01
C ILE A 336 13.07 -15.01 7.62
N ALA A 337 14.01 -14.65 8.50
CA ALA A 337 15.03 -13.65 8.22
C ALA A 337 16.07 -14.13 7.19
N GLU A 338 16.16 -15.45 6.94
CA GLU A 338 17.07 -16.03 5.95
C GLU A 338 16.49 -16.04 4.53
N ASN A 339 15.21 -15.66 4.37
CA ASN A 339 14.55 -15.59 3.08
C ASN A 339 15.28 -14.61 2.13
N PRO A 340 15.83 -15.06 0.99
CA PRO A 340 16.65 -14.23 0.12
C PRO A 340 15.86 -13.17 -0.67
N PHE A 341 14.53 -13.26 -0.69
CA PHE A 341 13.61 -12.35 -1.39
C PHE A 341 12.88 -11.39 -0.45
N TYR A 342 12.97 -11.62 0.85
CA TYR A 342 12.37 -10.79 1.88
C TYR A 342 13.46 -10.14 2.73
N SER A 343 13.20 -8.95 3.23
CA SER A 343 13.96 -8.41 4.34
C SER A 343 12.99 -7.62 5.17
N LYS A 344 12.85 -8.03 6.43
CA LYS A 344 11.95 -7.31 7.33
C LYS A 344 12.40 -5.85 7.44
N GLY A 345 11.55 -4.97 6.96
CA GLY A 345 11.84 -3.56 6.81
C GLY A 345 10.97 -2.68 7.70
N MET A 346 10.71 -1.49 7.18
CA MET A 346 9.74 -0.53 7.69
C MET A 346 8.35 -0.78 7.10
N GLY A 347 7.33 -0.06 7.54
CA GLY A 347 5.93 -0.28 7.15
C GLY A 347 5.16 -1.15 8.13
N PHE A 348 4.01 -1.68 7.71
CA PHE A 348 3.12 -2.39 8.64
C PHE A 348 3.75 -3.66 9.23
N GLU A 349 4.64 -4.32 8.48
CA GLU A 349 5.43 -5.47 8.93
C GLU A 349 6.25 -5.15 10.20
N ALA A 350 6.71 -3.91 10.35
CA ALA A 350 7.51 -3.45 11.49
C ALA A 350 6.73 -3.46 12.82
N TYR A 351 5.40 -3.55 12.77
CA TYR A 351 4.55 -3.60 13.96
C TYR A 351 4.44 -5.00 14.57
N PHE A 352 4.86 -6.03 13.84
CA PHE A 352 4.82 -7.44 14.26
C PHE A 352 6.22 -7.95 14.67
N THR A 353 6.35 -9.19 15.14
CA THR A 353 7.64 -9.78 15.52
C THR A 353 8.43 -10.30 14.32
N ALA A 354 9.74 -10.50 14.47
CA ALA A 354 10.62 -10.84 13.34
C ALA A 354 10.32 -12.22 12.70
N ASP A 355 9.60 -13.06 13.43
CA ASP A 355 9.21 -14.43 13.10
C ASP A 355 7.74 -14.55 12.67
N THR A 356 7.07 -13.44 12.36
CA THR A 356 5.69 -13.42 11.86
C THR A 356 5.63 -13.74 10.36
N VAL A 357 4.74 -14.66 9.97
CA VAL A 357 4.32 -14.90 8.59
C VAL A 357 2.98 -14.19 8.34
N PHE A 358 2.91 -13.44 7.24
CA PHE A 358 1.73 -12.71 6.79
C PHE A 358 1.02 -13.49 5.68
N LYS A 359 -0.13 -14.07 6.00
CA LYS A 359 -0.97 -14.81 5.06
C LYS A 359 -2.07 -13.89 4.52
N HIS A 360 -1.90 -13.41 3.29
CA HIS A 360 -2.76 -12.43 2.63
C HIS A 360 -3.95 -13.11 1.96
N ARG A 361 -5.18 -12.77 2.37
CA ARG A 361 -6.40 -13.31 1.76
C ARG A 361 -6.74 -12.57 0.48
N ASN A 362 -7.24 -11.35 0.62
CA ASN A 362 -7.60 -10.50 -0.50
C ASN A 362 -7.60 -9.03 -0.07
N SER A 363 -7.56 -8.16 -1.07
CA SER A 363 -7.81 -6.74 -0.91
C SER A 363 -8.84 -6.29 -1.93
N THR A 364 -9.76 -5.43 -1.53
CA THR A 364 -10.84 -4.94 -2.40
C THR A 364 -10.75 -3.44 -2.53
N ARG A 365 -10.85 -2.91 -3.75
CA ARG A 365 -10.92 -1.46 -3.94
C ARG A 365 -12.35 -1.00 -3.64
N LEU A 366 -12.49 -0.18 -2.61
CA LEU A 366 -13.73 0.48 -2.23
C LEU A 366 -13.69 1.93 -2.71
N ASN A 367 -14.82 2.41 -3.24
CA ASN A 367 -15.01 3.79 -3.65
C ASN A 367 -16.04 4.42 -2.71
N ILE A 368 -15.57 5.21 -1.74
CA ILE A 368 -16.40 5.75 -0.67
C ILE A 368 -16.89 7.14 -1.08
N PRO A 369 -18.19 7.36 -1.32
CA PRO A 369 -18.73 8.68 -1.59
C PRO A 369 -18.80 9.49 -0.29
N VAL A 370 -17.93 10.48 -0.16
CA VAL A 370 -17.93 11.44 0.95
C VAL A 370 -18.78 12.66 0.57
N PRO A 371 -19.80 13.03 1.36
CA PRO A 371 -20.61 14.21 1.11
C PRO A 371 -19.77 15.50 1.05
N ARG A 372 -20.04 16.35 0.06
CA ARG A 372 -19.31 17.60 -0.16
C ARG A 372 -20.23 18.73 -0.56
N GLY A 373 -19.98 19.93 -0.04
CA GLY A 373 -20.73 21.13 -0.41
C GLY A 373 -20.54 21.50 -1.89
N ASN A 374 -21.63 21.83 -2.57
CA ASN A 374 -21.59 22.35 -3.94
C ASN A 374 -21.39 23.87 -3.90
N SER A 375 -20.27 24.36 -4.41
CA SER A 375 -19.95 25.80 -4.41
C SER A 375 -20.93 26.62 -5.26
N ASN A 376 -21.63 26.01 -6.22
CA ASN A 376 -22.62 26.69 -7.05
C ASN A 376 -23.90 27.03 -6.27
N ASP A 377 -24.17 26.34 -5.17
CA ASP A 377 -25.33 26.60 -4.32
C ASP A 377 -25.03 27.76 -3.34
N PHE A 378 -23.76 28.16 -3.18
CA PHE A 378 -23.34 29.15 -2.19
C PHE A 378 -23.93 30.55 -2.43
N PRO A 379 -23.95 31.12 -3.66
CA PRO A 379 -24.61 32.40 -3.91
C PRO A 379 -26.10 32.33 -3.58
N SER A 380 -26.79 31.27 -3.99
CA SER A 380 -28.21 31.05 -3.71
C SER A 380 -28.48 31.00 -2.20
N ILE A 381 -27.66 30.27 -1.44
CA ILE A 381 -27.75 30.19 0.02
C ILE A 381 -27.53 31.58 0.64
N GLN A 382 -26.53 32.35 0.18
CA GLN A 382 -26.27 33.70 0.67
C GLN A 382 -27.46 34.63 0.39
N TYR A 383 -28.00 34.66 -0.83
CA TYR A 383 -29.14 35.49 -1.19
C TYR A 383 -30.39 35.14 -0.37
N VAL A 384 -30.72 33.86 -0.24
CA VAL A 384 -31.88 33.41 0.54
C VAL A 384 -31.71 33.74 2.02
N THR A 385 -30.50 33.59 2.56
CA THR A 385 -30.19 33.94 3.95
C THR A 385 -30.36 35.45 4.19
N VAL A 386 -29.80 36.29 3.32
CA VAL A 386 -29.94 37.75 3.41
C VAL A 386 -31.41 38.17 3.30
N LEU A 387 -32.17 37.62 2.35
CA LEU A 387 -33.60 37.89 2.24
C LEU A 387 -34.36 37.47 3.50
N SER A 388 -34.09 36.29 4.05
CA SER A 388 -34.72 35.79 5.26
C SER A 388 -34.44 36.70 6.47
N ILE A 389 -33.20 37.18 6.61
CA ILE A 389 -32.81 38.15 7.64
C ILE A 389 -33.54 39.49 7.43
N LEU A 390 -33.56 40.01 6.20
CA LEU A 390 -34.25 41.27 5.88
C LEU A 390 -35.75 41.19 6.17
N PHE A 391 -36.42 40.12 5.75
CA PHE A 391 -37.84 39.91 6.06
C PHE A 391 -38.08 39.80 7.57
N SER A 392 -37.19 39.11 8.30
CA SER A 392 -37.28 39.02 9.76
C SER A 392 -37.14 40.39 10.42
N VAL A 393 -36.18 41.21 9.99
CA VAL A 393 -35.95 42.56 10.50
C VAL A 393 -37.13 43.49 10.17
N LEU A 394 -37.65 43.43 8.94
CA LEU A 394 -38.82 44.22 8.52
C LEU A 394 -40.07 43.83 9.29
N TYR A 395 -40.29 42.53 9.50
CA TYR A 395 -41.41 42.02 10.29
C TYR A 395 -41.34 42.47 11.75
N ILE A 396 -40.17 42.34 12.39
CA ILE A 396 -39.97 42.80 13.77
C ILE A 396 -40.16 44.32 13.87
N SER A 397 -39.61 45.09 12.93
CA SER A 397 -39.78 46.55 12.89
C SER A 397 -41.25 46.93 12.72
N TYR A 398 -41.98 46.25 11.83
CA TYR A 398 -43.41 46.43 11.66
C TYR A 398 -44.17 46.14 12.96
N CYS A 399 -43.89 45.03 13.64
CA CYS A 399 -44.49 44.70 14.92
C CYS A 399 -44.20 45.75 16.01
N LEU A 400 -43.00 46.32 16.05
CA LEU A 400 -42.61 47.34 17.03
C LEU A 400 -43.29 48.69 16.78
N PHE A 401 -43.44 49.12 15.52
CA PHE A 401 -44.03 50.41 15.18
C PHE A 401 -45.54 50.37 14.91
N ARG A 402 -46.16 49.19 14.84
CA ARG A 402 -47.61 49.05 14.75
C ARG A 402 -48.22 49.48 16.08
N ARG A 403 -48.70 50.73 16.15
CA ARG A 403 -49.38 51.30 17.32
C ARG A 403 -50.42 50.30 17.86
N PRO A 404 -50.44 50.04 19.18
CA PRO A 404 -51.42 49.13 19.75
C PRO A 404 -52.82 49.62 19.40
N VAL A 405 -53.58 48.78 18.71
CA VAL A 405 -55.03 48.98 18.55
C VAL A 405 -55.57 48.95 19.97
N ALA A 406 -56.05 50.09 20.46
CA ALA A 406 -56.58 50.25 21.81
C ALA A 406 -57.59 49.13 22.07
N ALA A 407 -57.21 48.17 22.92
CA ALA A 407 -58.07 47.08 23.32
C ALA A 407 -59.25 47.70 24.08
N SER A 408 -60.41 47.78 23.42
CA SER A 408 -61.65 48.26 24.00
C SER A 408 -62.03 47.33 25.16
N ALA A 409 -62.01 47.90 26.36
CA ALA A 409 -62.43 47.27 27.59
C ALA A 409 -63.86 46.71 27.46
N ARG A 410 -64.02 45.39 27.56
CA ARG A 410 -65.29 44.75 27.87
C ARG A 410 -65.13 43.94 29.16
N ALA A 411 -65.45 44.58 30.27
CA ALA A 411 -65.79 43.92 31.52
C ALA A 411 -66.98 44.68 32.13
N SER A 412 -68.18 44.33 31.67
CA SER A 412 -69.43 44.70 32.32
C SER A 412 -70.39 43.53 32.12
N GLY A 413 -70.53 42.73 33.16
CA GLY A 413 -71.51 41.66 33.31
C GLY A 413 -71.65 41.42 34.79
#